data_AF-A0A2R5LPN7-F1
#
_entry.id   AF-A0A2R5LPN7-F1
#
_cell.length_a   1.000
_cell.length_b   1.000
_cell.length_c   1.000
_cell.angle_alpha   90.00
_cell.angle_beta   90.00
_cell.angle_gamma   90.00
#
_symmetry.space_group_name_H-M   'P 1'
#
loop_
_entity.id
_entity.type
_entity.pdbx_description
1 polymer ?
#
loop_
_entity_poly.entity_id
_entity_poly.type
_entity_poly.pdbx_seq_one_letter_code
_entity_poly.pdbx_strand_id
1 'polypeptide(L)'
;MFVKGWQAFLICFWFAPVPPVDGNPMCILVDLPGAGGCTEYEHIRYNGSLLACSHMCVPDLDVSCYRNEWTQEPCLVFDRATLGKCYGGVCYNHTEYNRLAAIGRPNTQMPCRHGNDYLYSNRGPFGCHFYCRERPHDIAKRPDGNACLDPATAVKGGCSSGYCYAGYQ
;
A
#
# COMPACT_ATOMS: atom_id res chain seq x y z
N MET A 1 45.52 23.20 47.47
CA MET A 1 45.61 22.68 46.09
C MET A 1 44.91 23.70 45.19
N PHE A 2 45.57 24.57 44.40
CA PHE A 2 46.30 24.28 43.13
C PHE A 2 45.47 23.30 42.26
N VAL A 3 44.99 23.56 41.04
CA VAL A 3 45.53 24.22 39.82
C VAL A 3 44.30 24.55 38.92
N LYS A 4 44.06 25.76 38.37
CA LYS A 4 44.54 26.36 37.09
C LYS A 4 44.27 25.54 35.80
N GLY A 5 43.34 26.04 34.96
CA GLY A 5 43.39 26.00 33.49
C GLY A 5 43.08 24.69 32.75
N TRP A 6 42.23 24.73 31.73
CA TRP A 6 42.66 24.86 30.32
C TRP A 6 41.46 24.78 29.34
N GLN A 7 41.66 25.45 28.21
CA GLN A 7 40.78 25.59 27.06
C GLN A 7 40.47 24.26 26.38
N ALA A 8 39.27 24.11 25.84
CA ALA A 8 38.98 23.13 24.79
C ALA A 8 38.09 23.76 23.70
N PHE A 9 38.78 24.23 22.67
CA PHE A 9 38.45 24.22 21.24
C PHE A 9 36.97 24.27 20.78
N LEU A 10 36.66 25.40 20.16
CA LEU A 10 35.72 25.56 19.05
C LEU A 10 35.95 24.48 17.97
N ILE A 11 34.90 23.73 17.62
CA ILE A 11 34.80 23.05 16.34
C ILE A 11 33.55 23.58 15.64
N CYS A 12 33.74 24.58 14.79
CA CYS A 12 32.76 24.95 13.78
C CYS A 12 32.83 23.91 12.65
N PHE A 13 31.94 22.92 12.65
CA PHE A 13 31.70 22.12 11.45
C PHE A 13 30.81 22.93 10.50
N TRP A 14 31.46 23.44 9.45
CA TRP A 14 30.81 23.91 8.24
C TRP A 14 30.00 22.76 7.63
N PHE A 15 28.67 22.84 7.71
CA PHE A 15 27.82 22.13 6.76
C PHE A 15 27.48 23.08 5.62
N ALA A 16 27.92 22.72 4.43
CA ALA A 16 27.57 23.38 3.18
C ALA A 16 26.04 23.35 2.96
N PRO A 17 25.46 24.37 2.29
CA PRO A 17 24.06 24.33 1.88
C PRO A 17 23.87 23.22 0.83
N VAL A 18 23.08 22.20 1.18
CA VAL A 18 22.59 21.21 0.23
C VAL A 18 21.57 21.92 -0.69
N PRO A 19 21.71 21.85 -2.03
CA PRO A 19 20.70 22.42 -2.92
C PRO A 19 19.38 21.64 -2.80
N PRO A 20 18.23 22.30 -2.91
CA PRO A 20 16.95 21.60 -2.95
C PRO A 20 16.87 20.77 -4.23
N VAL A 21 16.61 19.47 -4.06
CA VAL A 21 16.26 18.58 -5.16
C VAL A 21 14.77 18.77 -5.42
N ASP A 22 14.45 19.37 -6.55
CA ASP A 22 13.10 19.48 -7.10
C ASP A 22 12.53 18.08 -7.38
N GLY A 23 11.34 17.79 -6.83
CA GLY A 23 10.60 16.56 -7.11
C GLY A 23 9.89 15.97 -5.91
N ASN A 24 8.96 16.73 -5.33
CA ASN A 24 8.16 16.29 -4.19
C ASN A 24 6.84 15.65 -4.69
N PRO A 25 6.48 14.47 -4.15
CA PRO A 25 5.23 14.43 -3.41
C PRO A 25 5.47 13.78 -2.04
N MET A 26 6.04 14.54 -1.10
CA MET A 26 5.89 14.25 0.33
C MET A 26 4.45 14.58 0.71
N CYS A 27 3.77 13.63 1.33
CA CYS A 27 2.87 14.00 2.40
C CYS A 27 3.69 14.80 3.41
N ILE A 28 3.43 16.10 3.48
CA ILE A 28 4.11 17.02 4.40
C ILE A 28 3.78 16.54 5.81
N LEU A 29 4.71 15.81 6.42
CA LEU A 29 4.81 15.71 7.88
C LEU A 29 5.40 17.04 8.36
N VAL A 30 4.54 18.03 8.59
CA VAL A 30 4.86 19.00 9.63
C VAL A 30 4.40 18.34 10.92
N ASP A 31 5.34 17.99 11.79
CA ASP A 31 5.15 17.71 13.21
C ASP A 31 4.56 18.96 13.90
N LEU A 32 3.33 19.31 13.55
CA LEU A 32 2.51 20.30 14.24
C LEU A 32 1.59 19.54 15.20
N PRO A 33 1.63 19.85 16.51
CA PRO A 33 0.72 19.25 17.47
C PRO A 33 -0.70 19.72 17.15
N GLY A 34 -1.46 18.90 16.45
CA GLY A 34 -2.83 19.20 15.97
C GLY A 34 -3.10 18.92 14.49
N ALA A 35 -2.10 18.53 13.69
CA ALA A 35 -2.33 18.06 12.32
C ALA A 35 -2.73 16.57 12.34
N GLY A 36 -3.96 16.27 11.92
CA GLY A 36 -4.52 14.92 11.90
C GLY A 36 -3.63 13.97 11.10
N GLY A 37 -2.89 13.11 11.82
CA GLY A 37 -2.09 12.07 11.22
C GLY A 37 -2.95 11.10 10.41
N CYS A 38 -2.42 10.63 9.28
CA CYS A 38 -2.99 9.49 8.60
C CYS A 38 -3.10 8.36 9.63
N THR A 39 -4.30 7.91 9.95
CA THR A 39 -4.47 6.73 10.81
C THR A 39 -3.76 5.57 10.14
N GLU A 40 -2.81 4.93 10.83
CA GLU A 40 -2.16 3.74 10.32
C GLU A 40 -3.21 2.63 10.21
N TYR A 41 -3.42 2.12 9.00
CA TYR A 41 -4.27 0.97 8.77
C TYR A 41 -3.43 -0.21 8.28
N GLU A 42 -3.93 -1.40 8.53
CA GLU A 42 -3.21 -2.61 8.17
C GLU A 42 -3.06 -2.72 6.65
N HIS A 43 -1.84 -3.01 6.20
CA HIS A 43 -1.58 -3.24 4.79
C HIS A 43 -2.04 -4.61 4.35
N ILE A 44 -2.77 -4.66 3.23
CA ILE A 44 -3.05 -5.94 2.58
C ILE A 44 -1.74 -6.50 2.01
N ARG A 45 -1.32 -7.60 2.62
CA ARG A 45 -0.12 -8.35 2.26
C ARG A 45 -0.50 -9.74 1.75
N TYR A 46 0.27 -10.23 0.79
CA TYR A 46 0.22 -11.61 0.31
C TYR A 46 1.61 -12.23 0.42
N ASN A 47 1.74 -13.24 1.29
CA ASN A 47 3.02 -13.89 1.61
C ASN A 47 4.13 -12.88 1.96
N GLY A 48 3.83 -11.96 2.88
CA GLY A 48 4.75 -10.92 3.36
C GLY A 48 4.96 -9.73 2.43
N SER A 49 4.62 -9.84 1.14
CA SER A 49 4.73 -8.75 0.17
C SER A 49 3.45 -7.93 0.09
N LEU A 50 3.60 -6.63 -0.13
CA LEU A 50 2.50 -5.71 -0.36
C LEU A 50 1.80 -5.96 -1.70
N LEU A 51 0.48 -5.84 -1.73
CA LEU A 51 -0.28 -5.79 -2.99
C LEU A 51 -0.11 -4.44 -3.72
N ALA A 52 0.11 -3.35 -2.98
CA ALA A 52 0.35 -2.01 -3.54
C ALA A 52 1.35 -1.24 -2.67
N CYS A 53 2.18 -0.42 -3.31
CA CYS A 53 3.25 0.37 -2.68
C CYS A 53 2.83 1.79 -2.26
N SER A 54 1.57 2.13 -2.45
CA SER A 54 0.98 3.38 -2.03
C SER A 54 -0.41 3.12 -1.47
N HIS A 55 -0.79 3.95 -0.52
CA HIS A 55 -2.03 3.80 0.21
C HIS A 55 -2.66 5.18 0.52
N MET A 56 -3.98 5.21 0.70
CA MET A 56 -4.82 6.38 0.91
C MET A 56 -4.79 6.87 2.36
N CYS A 57 -4.26 8.06 2.63
CA CYS A 57 -4.16 8.58 4.01
C CYS A 57 -5.49 8.91 4.70
N VAL A 58 -6.57 9.17 3.94
CA VAL A 58 -7.87 9.59 4.49
C VAL A 58 -9.02 8.94 3.72
N PRO A 59 -9.49 7.76 4.13
CA PRO A 59 -10.60 7.04 3.47
C PRO A 59 -11.93 7.81 3.40
N ASP A 60 -12.12 8.81 4.26
CA ASP A 60 -13.33 9.66 4.26
C ASP A 60 -13.32 10.76 3.17
N LEU A 61 -12.14 11.11 2.63
CA LEU A 61 -11.97 12.17 1.64
C LEU A 61 -11.70 11.61 0.26
N ASP A 62 -12.52 11.97 -0.73
CA ASP A 62 -12.35 11.49 -2.11
C ASP A 62 -11.08 12.05 -2.78
N VAL A 63 -10.46 13.08 -2.19
CA VAL A 63 -9.20 13.72 -2.60
C VAL A 63 -8.15 13.38 -1.54
N SER A 64 -7.37 12.33 -1.76
CA SER A 64 -6.51 11.75 -0.75
C SER A 64 -5.03 12.05 -0.95
N CYS A 65 -4.35 12.31 0.17
CA CYS A 65 -2.90 12.31 0.28
C CYS A 65 -2.38 10.86 0.20
N TYR A 66 -1.24 10.67 -0.46
CA TYR A 66 -0.65 9.35 -0.75
C TYR A 66 0.51 9.08 0.22
N ARG A 67 0.35 8.13 1.15
CA ARG A 67 1.53 7.65 1.88
C ARG A 67 2.18 6.58 1.03
N ASN A 68 3.45 6.83 0.71
CA ASN A 68 4.28 5.88 0.01
C ASN A 68 4.93 4.94 1.03
N GLU A 69 5.04 3.68 0.65
CA GLU A 69 5.77 2.68 1.43
C GLU A 69 7.26 2.99 1.46
N TRP A 70 7.96 2.37 2.43
CA TRP A 70 9.41 2.48 2.50
C TRP A 70 10.05 1.98 1.20
N THR A 71 11.15 2.63 0.84
CA THR A 71 11.91 2.24 -0.34
C THR A 71 12.40 0.80 -0.15
N GLN A 72 12.30 -0.02 -1.20
CA GLN A 72 12.61 -1.46 -1.23
C GLN A 72 11.69 -2.37 -0.40
N GLU A 73 10.59 -1.87 0.18
CA GLU A 73 9.60 -2.74 0.82
C GLU A 73 9.08 -3.79 -0.19
N PRO A 74 9.07 -5.09 0.15
CA PRO A 74 8.70 -6.13 -0.80
C PRO A 74 7.26 -5.98 -1.32
N CYS A 75 7.08 -6.04 -2.64
CA CYS A 75 5.78 -5.86 -3.27
C CYS A 75 5.52 -6.83 -4.42
N LEU A 76 4.28 -6.85 -4.91
CA LEU A 76 3.84 -7.67 -6.03
C LEU A 76 3.56 -6.81 -7.28
N VAL A 77 4.25 -7.13 -8.37
CA VAL A 77 4.11 -6.51 -9.68
C VAL A 77 3.09 -7.30 -10.49
N PHE A 78 1.96 -6.67 -10.76
CA PHE A 78 0.79 -7.32 -11.36
C PHE A 78 0.72 -7.28 -12.90
N ASP A 79 1.70 -6.66 -13.58
CA ASP A 79 1.71 -6.45 -15.03
C ASP A 79 1.38 -7.73 -15.83
N ARG A 80 1.88 -8.87 -15.37
CA ARG A 80 1.69 -10.19 -16.00
C ARG A 80 0.90 -11.18 -15.16
N ALA A 81 0.27 -10.72 -14.08
CA ALA A 81 -0.56 -11.59 -13.25
C ALA A 81 -1.75 -12.15 -14.05
N THR A 82 -2.20 -13.33 -13.67
CA THR A 82 -3.31 -14.03 -14.32
C THR A 82 -4.64 -13.40 -13.89
N LEU A 83 -5.56 -13.25 -14.86
CA LEU A 83 -6.92 -12.76 -14.60
C LEU A 83 -7.81 -13.88 -14.06
N GLY A 84 -8.62 -13.53 -13.06
CA GLY A 84 -9.50 -14.45 -12.37
C GLY A 84 -10.77 -13.79 -11.87
N LYS A 85 -11.47 -14.53 -11.01
CA LYS A 85 -12.65 -14.10 -10.27
C LYS A 85 -12.52 -14.45 -8.79
N CYS A 86 -13.08 -13.58 -7.95
CA CYS A 86 -13.12 -13.79 -6.51
C CYS A 86 -14.12 -14.89 -6.13
N TYR A 87 -13.71 -15.77 -5.22
CA TYR A 87 -14.59 -16.71 -4.53
C TYR A 87 -14.13 -16.86 -3.08
N GLY A 88 -14.97 -16.48 -2.12
CA GLY A 88 -14.66 -16.58 -0.69
C GLY A 88 -13.46 -15.72 -0.24
N GLY A 89 -13.12 -14.67 -0.98
CA GLY A 89 -11.94 -13.82 -0.74
C GLY A 89 -10.65 -14.31 -1.40
N VAL A 90 -10.71 -15.35 -2.23
CA VAL A 90 -9.55 -15.87 -2.98
C VAL A 90 -9.76 -15.67 -4.47
N CYS A 91 -8.70 -15.31 -5.20
CA CYS A 91 -8.74 -15.15 -6.65
C CYS A 91 -8.53 -16.50 -7.33
N TYR A 92 -9.51 -16.96 -8.12
CA TYR A 92 -9.42 -18.20 -8.89
C TYR A 92 -9.52 -17.90 -10.39
N ASN A 93 -8.93 -18.74 -11.24
CA ASN A 93 -9.18 -18.66 -12.67
C ASN A 93 -10.67 -18.93 -12.99
N HIS A 94 -11.10 -18.56 -14.19
CA HIS A 94 -12.51 -18.65 -14.61
C HIS A 94 -13.10 -20.07 -14.50
N THR A 95 -12.34 -21.08 -14.94
CA THR A 95 -12.79 -22.48 -14.93
C THR A 95 -13.03 -22.97 -13.50
N GLU A 96 -12.10 -22.69 -12.61
CA GLU A 96 -12.19 -23.12 -11.21
C GLU A 96 -13.26 -22.34 -10.45
N TYR A 97 -13.38 -21.02 -10.69
CA TYR A 97 -14.48 -20.23 -10.16
C TYR A 97 -15.84 -20.83 -10.54
N ASN A 98 -16.05 -21.16 -11.82
CA ASN A 98 -17.31 -21.73 -12.29
C ASN A 98 -17.60 -23.09 -11.61
N ARG A 99 -16.56 -23.91 -11.40
CA ARG A 99 -16.68 -25.18 -10.68
C ARG A 99 -17.12 -24.96 -9.22
N LEU A 100 -16.49 -24.02 -8.51
CA LEU A 100 -16.82 -23.71 -7.12
C LEU A 100 -18.21 -23.08 -6.98
N ALA A 101 -18.54 -22.13 -7.86
CA ALA A 101 -19.84 -21.46 -7.91
C ALA A 101 -21.00 -22.41 -8.28
N ALA A 102 -20.72 -23.52 -8.97
CA ALA A 102 -21.71 -24.57 -9.23
C ALA A 102 -21.97 -25.45 -7.99
N ILE A 103 -20.98 -25.59 -7.11
CA ILE A 103 -21.09 -26.41 -5.88
C ILE A 103 -21.82 -25.62 -4.78
N GLY A 104 -21.50 -24.35 -4.60
CA GLY A 104 -22.06 -23.50 -3.55
C GLY A 104 -22.54 -22.16 -4.10
N ARG A 105 -23.60 -21.61 -3.49
CA ARG A 105 -24.11 -20.29 -3.87
C ARG A 105 -23.05 -19.21 -3.56
N PRO A 106 -22.54 -18.47 -4.57
CA PRO A 106 -21.55 -17.42 -4.34
C PRO A 106 -22.12 -16.28 -3.49
N ASN A 107 -21.30 -15.73 -2.60
CA ASN A 107 -21.64 -14.53 -1.84
C ASN A 107 -21.33 -13.28 -2.66
N THR A 108 -22.36 -12.73 -3.31
CA THR A 108 -22.25 -11.52 -4.11
C THR A 108 -22.59 -10.24 -3.33
N GLN A 109 -22.78 -10.33 -2.01
CA GLN A 109 -23.12 -9.17 -1.20
C GLN A 109 -21.85 -8.40 -0.79
N MET A 110 -21.93 -7.08 -0.90
CA MET A 110 -20.87 -6.19 -0.45
C MET A 110 -21.03 -5.94 1.06
N PRO A 111 -20.00 -6.18 1.90
CA PRO A 111 -20.11 -5.99 3.34
C PRO A 111 -20.09 -4.52 3.77
N CYS A 112 -19.48 -3.63 2.98
CA CYS A 112 -19.30 -2.22 3.28
C CYS A 112 -19.09 -1.39 2.00
N ARG A 113 -19.17 -0.05 2.10
CA ARG A 113 -18.76 0.82 1.00
C ARG A 113 -17.25 0.69 0.79
N HIS A 114 -16.80 0.58 -0.45
CA HIS A 114 -15.37 0.52 -0.76
C HIS A 114 -14.75 1.94 -0.77
N GLY A 115 -13.52 2.06 -0.32
CA GLY A 115 -12.72 3.28 -0.50
C GLY A 115 -12.21 3.45 -1.94
N ASN A 116 -11.61 4.60 -2.24
CA ASN A 116 -10.87 4.80 -3.49
C ASN A 116 -9.63 3.90 -3.48
N ASP A 117 -9.66 2.87 -4.33
CA ASP A 117 -8.80 1.72 -4.17
C ASP A 117 -7.62 1.75 -5.15
N TYR A 118 -6.40 1.85 -4.61
CA TYR A 118 -5.14 1.72 -5.35
C TYR A 118 -4.74 0.27 -5.60
N LEU A 119 -5.54 -0.68 -5.13
CA LEU A 119 -5.41 -2.08 -5.51
C LEU A 119 -5.87 -2.31 -6.96
N TYR A 120 -6.10 -1.28 -7.79
CA TYR A 120 -6.48 -1.48 -9.18
C TYR A 120 -5.33 -1.18 -10.13
N SER A 121 -5.22 -2.00 -11.17
CA SER A 121 -4.51 -1.66 -12.40
C SER A 121 -5.50 -1.54 -13.56
N ASN A 122 -4.99 -1.17 -14.73
CA ASN A 122 -5.74 -1.20 -15.99
C ASN A 122 -6.35 -2.58 -16.33
N ARG A 123 -5.90 -3.66 -15.68
CA ARG A 123 -6.42 -5.02 -15.88
C ARG A 123 -7.45 -5.45 -14.81
N GLY A 124 -7.63 -4.70 -13.74
CA GLY A 124 -8.53 -5.03 -12.63
C GLY A 124 -7.85 -4.96 -11.27
N PRO A 125 -8.55 -5.40 -10.20
CA PRO A 125 -8.04 -5.29 -8.84
C PRO A 125 -6.99 -6.38 -8.52
N PHE A 126 -6.07 -6.06 -7.62
CA PHE A 126 -5.03 -6.92 -7.06
C PHE A 126 -5.69 -7.82 -6.00
N GLY A 127 -5.82 -9.11 -6.31
CA GLY A 127 -6.49 -10.05 -5.42
C GLY A 127 -7.98 -9.75 -5.17
N CYS A 128 -8.47 -10.24 -4.02
CA CYS A 128 -9.90 -10.28 -3.68
C CYS A 128 -10.24 -9.65 -2.33
N HIS A 129 -9.39 -8.73 -1.88
CA HIS A 129 -9.61 -7.95 -0.67
C HIS A 129 -9.69 -6.47 -1.03
N PHE A 130 -10.33 -5.68 -0.18
CA PHE A 130 -10.44 -4.23 -0.32
C PHE A 130 -10.64 -3.59 1.05
N TYR A 131 -10.42 -2.28 1.14
CA TYR A 131 -10.67 -1.52 2.37
C TYR A 131 -12.08 -0.97 2.43
N CYS A 132 -12.72 -1.11 3.59
CA CYS A 132 -13.97 -0.42 3.87
C CYS A 132 -13.74 1.09 4.01
N ARG A 133 -14.63 1.88 3.41
CA ARG A 133 -14.63 3.34 3.53
C ARG A 133 -14.96 3.79 4.95
N GLU A 134 -15.85 3.07 5.64
CA GLU A 134 -16.31 3.44 6.97
C GLU A 134 -15.31 2.98 8.05
N ARG A 135 -15.10 3.80 9.09
CA ARG A 135 -14.27 3.43 10.24
C ARG A 135 -14.79 2.13 10.88
N PRO A 136 -13.92 1.18 11.24
CA PRO A 136 -12.46 1.31 11.41
C PRO A 136 -11.61 1.01 10.15
N HIS A 137 -12.21 1.01 8.95
CA HIS A 137 -11.55 0.72 7.68
C HIS A 137 -11.03 -0.71 7.55
N ASP A 138 -11.85 -1.65 8.01
CA ASP A 138 -11.51 -3.08 7.97
C ASP A 138 -11.19 -3.56 6.55
N ILE A 139 -10.28 -4.53 6.48
CA ILE A 139 -10.02 -5.28 5.26
C ILE A 139 -11.17 -6.27 5.06
N ALA A 140 -11.92 -6.08 3.99
CA ALA A 140 -13.07 -6.90 3.64
C ALA A 140 -12.79 -7.75 2.39
N LYS A 141 -13.52 -8.85 2.27
CA LYS A 141 -13.51 -9.71 1.08
C LYS A 141 -14.40 -9.11 0.01
N ARG A 142 -13.88 -9.03 -1.22
CA ARG A 142 -14.68 -8.65 -2.39
C ARG A 142 -15.80 -9.65 -2.62
N PRO A 143 -16.97 -9.20 -3.11
CA PRO A 143 -18.04 -10.11 -3.49
C PRO A 143 -17.57 -11.11 -4.54
N ASP A 144 -18.12 -12.31 -4.47
CA ASP A 144 -17.80 -13.37 -5.40
C ASP A 144 -18.18 -12.98 -6.84
N GLY A 145 -17.36 -13.43 -7.80
CA GLY A 145 -17.52 -13.13 -9.22
C GLY A 145 -16.88 -11.83 -9.69
N ASN A 146 -16.45 -10.95 -8.79
CA ASN A 146 -15.64 -9.78 -9.16
C ASN A 146 -14.34 -10.20 -9.82
N ALA A 147 -13.92 -9.46 -10.85
CA ALA A 147 -12.63 -9.67 -11.49
C ALA A 147 -11.50 -9.47 -10.48
N CYS A 148 -10.39 -10.20 -10.64
CA CYS A 148 -9.19 -10.07 -9.83
C CYS A 148 -7.94 -10.46 -10.62
N LEU A 149 -6.78 -9.99 -10.15
CA LEU A 149 -5.46 -10.40 -10.59
C LEU A 149 -4.84 -11.28 -9.52
N ASP A 150 -4.47 -12.50 -9.87
CA ASP A 150 -3.98 -13.51 -8.93
C ASP A 150 -2.60 -13.13 -8.36
N PRO A 151 -2.50 -12.81 -7.04
CA PRO A 151 -1.24 -12.46 -6.39
C PRO A 151 -0.19 -13.58 -6.44
N ALA A 152 -0.60 -14.85 -6.54
CA ALA A 152 0.32 -15.98 -6.63
C ALA A 152 1.10 -16.01 -7.95
N THR A 153 0.57 -15.36 -8.99
CA THR A 153 1.19 -15.28 -10.33
C THR A 153 1.89 -13.95 -10.60
N ALA A 154 1.83 -13.02 -9.65
CA ALA A 154 2.49 -11.73 -9.74
C ALA A 154 4.00 -11.86 -9.51
N VAL A 155 4.79 -11.00 -10.16
CA VAL A 155 6.24 -10.98 -10.03
C VAL A 155 6.63 -10.27 -8.73
N LYS A 156 7.65 -10.75 -8.03
CA LYS A 156 8.16 -10.06 -6.83
C LYS A 156 8.99 -8.84 -7.22
N GLY A 157 8.81 -7.75 -6.49
CA GLY A 157 9.52 -6.49 -6.68
C GLY A 157 9.73 -5.74 -5.36
N GLY A 158 10.12 -4.48 -5.49
CA GLY A 158 10.31 -3.56 -4.38
C GLY A 158 9.61 -2.23 -4.63
N CYS A 159 9.18 -1.58 -3.54
CA CYS A 159 8.55 -0.28 -3.61
C CYS A 159 9.56 0.84 -3.87
N SER A 160 9.20 1.76 -4.78
CA SER A 160 9.93 3.00 -5.02
C SER A 160 8.94 4.09 -5.41
N SER A 161 8.97 5.23 -4.69
CA SER A 161 8.14 6.40 -4.97
C SER A 161 6.63 6.09 -5.12
N GLY A 162 6.10 5.14 -4.34
CA GLY A 162 4.69 4.76 -4.38
C GLY A 162 4.30 3.69 -5.42
N TYR A 163 5.27 3.21 -6.22
CA TYR A 163 5.07 2.19 -7.24
C TYR A 163 5.87 0.92 -6.93
N CYS A 164 5.39 -0.22 -7.45
CA CYS A 164 6.07 -1.51 -7.33
C CYS A 164 6.86 -1.81 -8.61
N TYR A 165 8.17 -1.99 -8.50
CA TYR A 165 9.05 -2.26 -9.63
C TYR A 165 9.67 -3.67 -9.57
N ALA A 166 9.68 -4.37 -10.71
CA ALA A 166 10.33 -5.67 -10.83
C ALA A 166 11.86 -5.52 -10.76
N GLY A 167 12.53 -6.47 -10.10
CA GLY A 167 14.01 -6.47 -9.99
C GLY A 167 14.59 -5.38 -9.08
N TYR A 168 13.74 -4.61 -8.40
CA TYR A 168 14.12 -3.66 -7.37
C TYR A 168 14.17 -4.40 -6.03
N GLN A 169 15.38 -4.72 -5.55
CA GLN A 169 15.64 -5.35 -4.24
C GLN A 169 16.84 -4.66 -3.60
#